data_AF-A0A3M1S2G1-F1
#
_entry.id   AF-A0A3M1S2G1-F1
#
_cell.length_a   1.000
_cell.length_b   1.000
_cell.length_c   1.000
_cell.angle_alpha   90.00
_cell.angle_beta   90.00
_cell.angle_gamma   90.00
#
_symmetry.space_group_name_H-M   'P 1'
#
loop_
_entity.id
_entity.type
_entity.pdbx_description
1 polymer ?
#
loop_
_entity_poly.entity_id
_entity_poly.type
_entity_poly.pdbx_seq_one_letter_code
_entity_poly.pdbx_strand_id
1 'polypeptide(L)'
;MRKTTFSELRQTLQAAGVCQKRIARLVGELTDHLEDLEHAALEAGNDAETAGQDARILLGDERLLAETVLAEPSAYHSAGTGLLAFADSQSIRWGIAALLGGSFTIALLFLLQLAILG
;
A
#
# COMPACT_ATOMS: atom_id res chain seq x y z
N MET A 1 9.13 18.88 -4.24
CA MET A 1 8.68 17.69 -3.47
C MET A 1 7.41 18.05 -2.70
N ARG A 2 6.24 17.58 -3.15
CA ARG A 2 5.01 17.65 -2.36
C ARG A 2 5.17 16.63 -1.24
N LYS A 3 5.18 17.05 0.03
CA LYS A 3 5.23 16.11 1.16
C LYS A 3 3.88 15.40 1.23
N THR A 4 3.82 14.12 0.86
CA THR A 4 2.64 13.28 1.12
C THR A 4 2.55 13.04 2.62
N THR A 5 1.44 13.47 3.23
CA THR A 5 1.33 13.52 4.69
C THR A 5 0.73 12.27 5.31
N PHE A 6 0.08 11.39 4.53
CA PHE A 6 -0.67 10.20 4.98
C PHE A 6 -1.41 10.46 6.29
N SER A 7 -2.10 11.60 6.35
CA SER A 7 -2.59 12.19 7.60
C SER A 7 -3.77 11.41 8.17
N GLU A 8 -4.64 10.89 7.31
CA GLU A 8 -5.82 10.13 7.72
C GLU A 8 -5.41 8.74 8.20
N LEU A 9 -4.49 8.09 7.49
CA LEU A 9 -3.86 6.84 7.93
C LEU A 9 -3.21 7.00 9.30
N ARG A 10 -2.38 8.04 9.47
CA ARG A 10 -1.72 8.33 10.75
C ARG A 10 -2.72 8.52 11.88
N GLN A 11 -3.74 9.35 11.68
CA GLN A 11 -4.75 9.63 12.69
C GLN A 11 -5.51 8.36 13.08
N THR A 12 -5.89 7.53 12.11
CA THR A 12 -6.61 6.28 12.33
C THR A 12 -5.77 5.28 13.13
N LEU A 13 -4.50 5.08 12.75
CA LEU A 13 -3.61 4.16 13.45
C LEU A 13 -3.24 4.65 14.86
N GLN A 14 -3.09 5.96 15.05
CA GLN A 14 -2.87 6.55 16.38
C GLN A 14 -4.08 6.35 17.29
N ALA A 15 -5.30 6.61 16.78
CA ALA A 15 -6.54 6.40 17.52
C ALA A 15 -6.75 4.93 17.91
N ALA A 16 -6.27 3.99 17.08
CA ALA A 16 -6.29 2.55 17.35
C ALA A 16 -5.17 2.06 18.28
N GLY A 17 -4.29 2.94 18.75
CA GLY A 17 -3.22 2.59 19.71
C GLY A 17 -1.98 1.96 19.10
N VAL A 18 -1.78 2.06 17.78
CA VAL A 18 -0.57 1.56 17.12
C VAL A 18 0.64 2.42 17.54
N CYS A 19 1.77 1.77 17.81
CA CYS A 19 2.98 2.47 18.25
C CYS A 19 3.51 3.45 17.19
N GLN A 20 3.89 4.65 17.64
CA GLN A 20 4.40 5.74 16.80
C GLN A 20 5.60 5.32 15.93
N LYS A 21 6.49 4.44 16.42
CA LYS A 21 7.62 3.92 15.64
C LYS A 21 7.16 3.06 14.47
N ARG A 22 6.12 2.25 14.67
CA ARG A 22 5.52 1.43 13.60
C ARG A 22 4.81 2.30 12.58
N ILE A 23 4.04 3.30 13.04
CA ILE A 23 3.38 4.27 12.17
C ILE A 23 4.41 5.03 11.32
N ALA A 24 5.49 5.53 11.92
CA ALA A 24 6.54 6.24 11.20
C ALA A 24 7.22 5.35 10.13
N ARG A 25 7.49 4.09 10.47
CA ARG A 25 8.06 3.11 9.54
C ARG A 25 7.11 2.84 8.36
N LEU A 26 5.85 2.53 8.64
CA LEU A 26 4.84 2.27 7.61
C LEU A 26 4.66 3.46 6.67
N VAL A 27 4.56 4.68 7.23
CA VAL A 27 4.44 5.89 6.41
C VAL A 27 5.68 6.11 5.54
N GLY A 28 6.87 5.77 6.03
CA GLY A 28 8.09 5.78 5.23
C GLY A 28 7.98 4.81 4.06
N GLU A 29 7.66 3.54 4.33
CA GLU A 29 7.51 2.50 3.31
C GLU A 29 6.45 2.86 2.25
N LEU A 30 5.33 3.46 2.65
CA LEU A 30 4.29 3.93 1.72
C LEU A 30 4.72 5.16 0.91
N THR A 31 5.56 6.03 1.48
CA THR A 31 6.09 7.18 0.76
C THR A 31 7.06 6.71 -0.31
N ASP A 32 7.98 5.80 0.04
CA ASP A 32 8.94 5.22 -0.90
C ASP A 32 8.19 4.51 -2.04
N HIS A 33 7.15 3.72 -1.72
CA HIS A 33 6.36 3.03 -2.74
C HIS A 33 5.58 3.99 -3.65
N LEU A 34 5.06 5.09 -3.11
CA LEU A 34 4.41 6.12 -3.92
C LEU A 34 5.41 6.76 -4.89
N GLU A 35 6.63 7.06 -4.44
CA GLU A 35 7.69 7.62 -5.29
C GLU A 35 8.09 6.64 -6.41
N ASP A 36 8.19 5.35 -6.11
CA ASP A 36 8.44 4.31 -7.13
C ASP A 36 7.33 4.26 -8.18
N LEU A 37 6.06 4.34 -7.77
CA LEU A 37 4.90 4.35 -8.67
C LEU A 37 4.85 5.62 -9.53
N GLU A 38 5.12 6.79 -8.94
CA GLU A 38 5.21 8.05 -9.68
C GLU A 38 6.34 7.98 -10.72
N HIS A 39 7.50 7.44 -10.34
CA HIS A 39 8.64 7.29 -11.24
C HIS A 39 8.31 6.36 -12.41
N ALA A 40 7.70 5.20 -12.14
CA ALA A 40 7.30 4.26 -13.18
C ALA A 40 6.29 4.88 -14.18
N ALA A 41 5.35 5.70 -13.69
CA ALA A 41 4.39 6.41 -14.54
C ALA A 41 5.06 7.50 -15.41
N LEU A 42 6.04 8.21 -14.86
CA LEU A 42 6.86 9.16 -15.62
C LEU A 42 7.69 8.46 -16.70
N GLU A 43 8.31 7.31 -16.38
CA GLU A 43 9.05 6.50 -17.36
C GLU A 43 8.14 5.93 -18.46
N ALA A 44 6.87 5.68 -18.16
CA ALA A 44 5.85 5.31 -19.13
C ALA A 44 5.43 6.47 -20.05
N GLY A 45 5.91 7.69 -19.80
CA GLY A 45 5.65 8.88 -20.61
C GLY A 45 4.50 9.75 -20.13
N ASN A 46 3.94 9.49 -18.95
CA ASN A 46 2.93 10.36 -18.35
C ASN A 46 3.57 11.68 -17.90
N ASP A 47 2.79 12.75 -17.88
CA ASP A 47 3.21 14.00 -17.25
C ASP A 47 3.17 13.90 -15.72
N ALA A 48 3.82 14.85 -15.04
CA ALA A 48 3.97 14.82 -13.59
C ALA A 48 2.66 14.97 -12.79
N GLU A 49 1.62 15.55 -13.38
CA GLU A 49 0.30 15.63 -12.74
C GLU A 49 -0.40 14.27 -12.82
N THR A 50 -0.46 13.69 -14.02
CA THR A 50 -1.06 12.37 -14.28
C THR A 50 -0.33 11.28 -13.51
N ALA A 51 1.00 11.26 -13.52
CA ALA A 51 1.81 10.30 -12.78
C ALA A 51 1.52 10.32 -11.27
N GLY A 52 1.36 11.51 -10.68
CA GLY A 52 1.01 11.65 -9.27
C GLY A 52 -0.42 11.20 -8.93
N GLN A 53 -1.36 11.38 -9.86
CA GLN A 53 -2.73 10.90 -9.69
C GLN A 53 -2.79 9.36 -9.81
N ASP A 54 -2.17 8.80 -10.85
CA ASP A 54 -2.12 7.36 -11.10
C ASP A 54 -1.44 6.62 -9.95
N ALA A 55 -0.31 7.13 -9.47
CA ALA A 55 0.41 6.54 -8.35
C ALA A 55 -0.46 6.48 -7.08
N ARG A 56 -1.29 7.50 -6.81
CA ARG A 56 -2.22 7.50 -5.67
C ARG A 56 -3.38 6.53 -5.86
N ILE A 57 -3.92 6.44 -7.06
CA ILE A 57 -4.98 5.48 -7.40
C ILE A 57 -4.47 4.05 -7.18
N LEU A 58 -3.24 3.77 -7.61
CA LEU A 58 -2.60 2.47 -7.44
C LEU A 58 -2.25 2.17 -5.99
N LEU A 59 -1.79 3.16 -5.22
CA LEU A 59 -1.50 3.00 -3.80
C LEU A 59 -2.76 2.68 -2.98
N GLY A 60 -3.90 3.26 -3.39
CA GLY A 60 -5.21 3.00 -2.80
C GLY A 60 -5.57 3.93 -1.65
N ASP A 61 -6.72 3.63 -1.05
CA ASP A 61 -7.37 4.47 -0.03
C ASP A 61 -6.71 4.34 1.35
N GLU A 62 -6.42 5.48 2.00
CA GLU A 62 -5.75 5.52 3.32
C GLU A 62 -6.55 4.78 4.40
N ARG A 63 -7.88 4.77 4.33
CA ARG A 63 -8.75 4.08 5.28
C ARG A 63 -8.65 2.57 5.12
N LEU A 64 -8.66 2.07 3.87
CA LEU A 64 -8.49 0.65 3.58
C LEU A 64 -7.09 0.15 3.97
N LEU A 65 -6.07 0.98 3.78
CA LEU A 65 -4.72 0.70 4.27
C LEU A 65 -4.69 0.60 5.79
N ALA A 66 -5.38 1.50 6.50
CA ALA A 66 -5.49 1.45 7.96
C ALA A 66 -6.22 0.18 8.44
N GLU A 67 -7.36 -0.14 7.83
CA GLU A 67 -8.15 -1.36 8.14
C GLU A 67 -7.29 -2.63 7.94
N THR A 68 -6.51 -2.69 6.86
CA THR A 68 -5.59 -3.81 6.58
C THR A 68 -4.52 -3.95 7.67
N VAL A 69 -3.91 -2.84 8.07
CA VAL A 69 -2.86 -2.84 9.12
C VAL A 69 -3.43 -3.23 10.48
N LEU A 70 -4.67 -2.82 10.79
CA LEU A 70 -5.33 -3.12 12.05
C LEU A 70 -5.88 -4.55 12.12
N ALA A 71 -6.12 -5.18 10.97
CA ALA A 71 -6.48 -6.59 10.88
C ALA A 71 -5.30 -7.52 11.19
N GLU A 72 -4.05 -7.03 11.15
CA GLU A 72 -2.88 -7.83 11.53
C GLU A 72 -2.78 -8.00 13.06
N PRO A 73 -2.66 -9.23 13.58
CA PRO A 73 -2.59 -9.48 15.03
C PRO A 73 -1.35 -8.89 15.69
N SER A 74 -0.28 -8.64 14.92
CA SER A 74 0.95 -8.00 15.39
C SER A 74 0.81 -6.48 15.57
N ALA A 75 -0.30 -5.88 15.11
CA ALA A 75 -0.48 -4.43 15.13
C ALA A 75 -0.57 -3.81 16.51
N TYR A 76 -0.98 -4.61 17.49
CA TYR A 76 -1.18 -4.21 18.87
C TYR A 76 0.00 -4.62 19.79
N HIS A 77 0.92 -5.46 19.31
CA HIS A 77 1.85 -6.20 20.18
C HIS A 77 3.10 -5.42 20.63
N SER A 78 3.26 -4.14 20.29
CA SER A 78 4.40 -3.36 20.78
C SER A 78 4.20 -2.71 22.16
N ALA A 79 3.04 -2.89 22.80
CA ALA A 79 2.84 -2.53 24.20
C ALA A 79 3.37 -3.63 25.13
N GLY A 80 4.69 -3.80 25.12
CA GLY A 80 5.45 -4.47 26.17
C GLY A 80 5.18 -5.95 26.41
N THR A 81 5.79 -6.85 25.63
CA THR A 81 6.41 -8.07 26.20
C THR A 81 7.47 -8.60 25.23
N GLY A 82 8.70 -8.75 25.73
CA GLY A 82 9.80 -9.39 24.99
C GLY A 82 9.62 -10.91 24.91
N LEU A 83 10.33 -11.51 23.95
CA LEU A 83 10.46 -12.95 23.69
C LEU A 83 9.21 -13.64 23.11
N LEU A 84 9.13 -13.74 21.77
CA LEU A 84 8.94 -15.01 21.01
C LEU A 84 8.47 -14.84 19.54
N ALA A 85 8.12 -13.65 19.06
CA ALA A 85 7.55 -13.52 17.70
C ALA A 85 8.55 -13.21 16.57
N PHE A 86 9.78 -13.75 16.65
CA PHE A 86 10.77 -13.68 15.56
C PHE A 86 10.57 -14.77 14.49
N ALA A 87 9.50 -15.57 14.60
CA ALA A 87 9.17 -16.59 13.62
C ALA A 87 8.13 -16.06 12.62
N ASP A 88 8.44 -16.21 11.34
CA ASP A 88 7.52 -16.16 10.19
C ASP A 88 7.38 -14.84 9.40
N SER A 89 8.52 -14.23 9.05
CA SER A 89 8.60 -13.01 8.22
C SER A 89 8.72 -13.27 6.69
N GLN A 90 8.70 -14.52 6.22
CA GLN A 90 8.87 -14.82 4.78
C GLN A 90 7.64 -15.38 4.06
N SER A 91 6.66 -15.94 4.77
CA SER A 91 5.45 -16.56 4.21
C SER A 91 4.39 -15.56 3.72
N ILE A 92 4.41 -14.32 4.22
CA ILE A 92 3.42 -13.28 3.89
C ILE A 92 3.70 -12.58 2.54
N ARG A 93 4.95 -12.63 2.04
CA ARG A 93 5.35 -11.94 0.79
C ARG A 93 4.62 -12.41 -0.47
N TRP A 94 4.02 -13.61 -0.48
CA TRP A 94 3.32 -14.15 -1.66
C TRP A 94 1.79 -14.18 -1.54
N GLY A 95 1.23 -14.12 -0.32
CA GLY A 95 -0.22 -14.19 -0.12
C GLY A 95 -0.98 -12.95 -0.60
N ILE A 96 -0.38 -11.77 -0.44
CA ILE A 96 -0.99 -10.49 -0.82
C ILE A 96 -0.86 -10.24 -2.34
N ALA A 97 0.25 -10.68 -2.95
CA ALA A 97 0.44 -10.60 -4.40
C ALA A 97 -0.58 -11.44 -5.18
N ALA A 98 -1.02 -12.58 -4.64
CA ALA A 98 -2.03 -13.43 -5.28
C ALA A 98 -3.45 -12.83 -5.23
N LEU A 99 -3.79 -12.07 -4.18
CA LEU A 99 -5.12 -11.47 -4.02
C LEU A 99 -5.29 -10.17 -4.83
N LEU A 100 -4.21 -9.41 -5.06
CA LEU A 100 -4.24 -8.22 -5.91
C LEU A 100 -3.94 -8.51 -7.39
N GLY A 101 -3.24 -9.61 -7.71
CA GLY A 101 -2.92 -10.00 -9.09
C GLY A 101 -4.07 -10.63 -9.90
N GLY A 102 -5.09 -11.17 -9.23
CA GLY A 102 -6.23 -11.83 -9.90
C GLY A 102 -7.21 -10.85 -10.56
N SER A 103 -7.36 -9.64 -10.01
CA SER A 103 -8.27 -8.63 -10.57
C SER A 103 -7.66 -7.88 -11.76
N PHE A 104 -6.34 -7.73 -11.78
CA PHE A 104 -5.63 -6.99 -12.84
C PHE A 104 -5.56 -7.79 -14.15
N THR A 105 -5.44 -9.12 -14.07
CA THR A 105 -5.44 -10.00 -15.26
C THR A 105 -6.80 -10.04 -15.94
N ILE A 106 -7.90 -10.03 -15.18
CA ILE A 106 -9.25 -10.05 -15.75
C ILE A 106 -9.58 -8.72 -16.44
N ALA A 107 -9.25 -7.58 -15.82
CA ALA A 107 -9.50 -6.26 -16.39
C ALA A 107 -8.71 -6.02 -17.70
N LEU A 108 -7.44 -6.44 -17.73
CA LEU A 108 -6.60 -6.30 -18.93
C LEU A 108 -7.08 -7.19 -20.08
N LEU A 109 -7.52 -8.43 -19.79
CA LEU A 109 -8.09 -9.34 -20.80
C LEU A 109 -9.42 -8.81 -21.36
N PHE A 110 -10.25 -8.17 -20.53
CA PHE A 110 -11.53 -7.61 -20.97
C PHE A 110 -11.35 -6.42 -21.91
N LEU A 111 -10.38 -5.53 -21.61
CA LEU A 111 -10.02 -4.42 -22.51
C LEU A 111 -9.42 -4.91 -23.83
N LEU A 112 -8.61 -5.97 -23.79
CA LEU A 112 -8.03 -6.56 -25.00
C LEU A 112 -9.10 -7.22 -25.90
N GLN A 113 -10.11 -7.89 -25.33
CA GLN A 113 -11.20 -8.49 -26.12
C GLN A 113 -12.07 -7.44 -26.82
N LEU A 114 -12.29 -6.29 -26.18
CA LEU A 114 -13.10 -5.21 -26.73
C LEU A 114 -12.42 -4.50 -27.92
N ALA A 115 -11.08 -4.47 -27.94
CA ALA A 115 -10.29 -3.91 -29.03
C ALA A 115 -10.15 -4.82 -30.27
N ILE A 116 -10.40 -6.13 -30.13
CA ILE A 116 -10.33 -7.10 -31.25
C ILE A 116 -11.71 -7.28 -31.91
N LEU A 117 -12.80 -7.00 -31.20
CA LEU A 117 -14.18 -7.22 -31.67
C LEU A 117 -14.89 -5.92 -32.14
N GLY A 118 -14.23 -4.77 -32.06
CA GLY A 118 -14.70 -3.49 -32.60
C GLY A 118 -13.87 -3.06 -33.80
#